data_AF-A0A0F4QT10-F1
#
_entry.id   AF-A0A0F4QT10-F1
#
_cell.length_a   1.000
_cell.length_b   1.000
_cell.length_c   1.000
_cell.angle_alpha   90.00
_cell.angle_beta   90.00
_cell.angle_gamma   90.00
#
_symmetry.space_group_name_H-M   'P 1'
#
loop_
_entity.id
_entity.type
_entity.pdbx_description
1 polymer ?
#
loop_
_entity_poly.entity_id
_entity_poly.type
_entity_poly.pdbx_seq_one_letter_code
_entity_poly.pdbx_strand_id
1 'polypeptide(L)'
;MILREAQKLILKYGYQKVTMTDIANACNISRTTLYKSFPNKESIIVGLINEALEINIKETEKLFTEELTFFKKLTRFFDIWIIQPAASVIDLDTGRDILSNVSSYAPAAVENHYQVFENMLGDIIKNELVDDEKITHDDLAHILTIASQGLKSSAKNIEYLQKMVNGLISIVIMAMNNNNRA
;
A
#
# COMPACT_ATOMS: atom_id res chain seq x y z
N MET A 1 -8.48 -16.31 -9.90
CA MET A 1 -8.23 -17.68 -9.39
C MET A 1 -6.75 -17.91 -9.10
N ILE A 2 -5.86 -17.80 -10.10
CA ILE A 2 -4.40 -18.05 -9.93
C ILE A 2 -3.77 -17.16 -8.85
N LEU A 3 -3.95 -15.84 -8.93
CA LEU A 3 -3.38 -14.89 -7.96
C LEU A 3 -3.82 -15.21 -6.52
N ARG A 4 -5.11 -15.46 -6.32
CA ARG A 4 -5.66 -15.82 -5.00
C ARG A 4 -5.05 -17.09 -4.42
N GLU A 5 -4.90 -18.16 -5.20
CA GLU A 5 -4.28 -19.40 -4.71
C GLU A 5 -2.77 -19.22 -4.47
N ALA A 6 -2.08 -18.48 -5.35
CA ALA A 6 -0.69 -18.13 -5.14
C ALA A 6 -0.48 -17.31 -3.86
N GLN A 7 -1.34 -16.31 -3.61
CA GLN A 7 -1.30 -15.49 -2.39
C GLN A 7 -1.44 -16.36 -1.15
N LYS A 8 -2.42 -17.28 -1.11
CA LYS A 8 -2.59 -18.22 0.01
C LYS A 8 -1.33 -19.06 0.25
N LEU A 9 -0.74 -19.62 -0.81
CA LEU A 9 0.49 -20.41 -0.70
C LEU A 9 1.65 -19.56 -0.20
N ILE A 10 1.82 -18.35 -0.73
CA ILE A 10 2.90 -17.42 -0.35
C ILE A 10 2.76 -16.98 1.10
N LEU A 11 1.55 -16.63 1.55
CA LEU A 11 1.29 -16.28 2.94
C LEU A 11 1.44 -17.48 3.88
N LYS A 12 1.24 -18.72 3.41
CA LYS A 12 1.40 -19.91 4.25
C LYS A 12 2.85 -20.40 4.33
N TYR A 13 3.58 -20.39 3.22
CA TYR A 13 4.89 -21.06 3.10
C TYR A 13 6.05 -20.10 2.82
N GLY A 14 5.77 -18.83 2.52
CA GLY A 14 6.76 -17.81 2.17
C GLY A 14 7.09 -17.78 0.68
N TYR A 15 7.35 -16.58 0.15
CA TYR A 15 7.59 -16.36 -1.28
C TYR A 15 8.73 -17.22 -1.82
N GLN A 16 9.85 -17.31 -1.10
CA GLN A 16 11.03 -18.05 -1.56
C GLN A 16 10.76 -19.54 -1.77
N LYS A 17 9.97 -20.16 -0.89
CA LYS A 17 9.73 -21.62 -0.88
C LYS A 17 8.68 -22.05 -1.89
N VAL A 18 7.70 -21.21 -2.19
CA VAL A 18 6.64 -21.54 -3.16
C VAL A 18 7.20 -21.60 -4.58
N THR A 19 6.82 -22.64 -5.32
CA THR A 19 7.20 -22.84 -6.72
C THR A 19 6.02 -22.68 -7.67
N MET A 20 6.30 -22.47 -8.95
CA MET A 20 5.26 -22.46 -10.00
C MET A 20 4.51 -23.80 -10.08
N THR A 21 5.16 -24.91 -9.74
CA THR A 21 4.52 -26.23 -9.70
C THR A 21 3.49 -26.31 -8.57
N ASP A 22 3.82 -25.78 -7.39
CA ASP A 22 2.89 -25.75 -6.25
C ASP A 22 1.64 -24.93 -6.59
N ILE A 23 1.82 -23.78 -7.25
CA ILE A 23 0.73 -22.90 -7.66
C ILE A 23 -0.16 -23.58 -8.72
N ALA A 24 0.44 -24.21 -9.73
CA ALA A 24 -0.30 -24.94 -10.76
C ALA A 24 -1.15 -26.07 -10.16
N ASN A 25 -0.56 -26.84 -9.22
CA ASN A 25 -1.24 -27.90 -8.50
C ASN A 25 -2.40 -27.37 -7.65
N ALA A 26 -2.19 -26.29 -6.89
CA ALA A 26 -3.24 -25.67 -6.08
C ALA A 26 -4.40 -25.12 -6.91
N CYS A 27 -4.11 -24.66 -8.14
CA CYS A 27 -5.13 -24.21 -9.08
C CYS A 27 -5.80 -25.35 -9.87
N ASN A 28 -5.33 -26.60 -9.72
CA ASN A 28 -5.72 -27.75 -10.55
C ASN A 28 -5.59 -27.49 -12.06
N ILE A 29 -4.46 -26.88 -12.48
CA ILE A 29 -4.14 -26.61 -13.88
C ILE A 29 -2.77 -27.17 -14.26
N SER A 30 -2.53 -27.34 -15.57
CA SER A 30 -1.20 -27.74 -16.05
C SER A 30 -0.18 -26.61 -15.85
N ARG A 31 1.10 -26.96 -15.70
CA ARG A 31 2.20 -25.98 -15.69
C ARG A 31 2.18 -25.12 -16.95
N THR A 32 1.97 -25.73 -18.13
CA THR A 32 1.87 -25.00 -19.40
C THR A 32 0.78 -23.94 -19.38
N THR A 33 -0.37 -24.24 -18.78
CA THR A 33 -1.47 -23.27 -18.61
C THR A 33 -1.05 -22.12 -17.71
N LEU A 34 -0.42 -22.42 -16.57
CA LEU A 34 0.07 -21.38 -15.65
C LEU A 34 1.10 -20.48 -16.33
N TYR A 35 2.10 -21.05 -16.99
CA TYR A 35 3.18 -20.31 -17.66
C TYR A 35 2.70 -19.42 -18.81
N LYS A 36 1.55 -19.75 -19.43
CA LYS A 36 0.91 -18.88 -20.43
C LYS A 36 0.34 -17.59 -19.82
N SER A 37 -0.15 -17.65 -18.58
CA SER A 37 -0.69 -16.49 -17.87
C SER A 37 0.38 -15.74 -17.09
N PHE A 38 1.30 -16.47 -16.46
CA PHE A 38 2.35 -15.95 -15.59
C PHE A 38 3.67 -16.65 -15.92
N PRO A 39 4.57 -16.01 -16.69
CA PRO A 39 5.80 -16.66 -17.17
C PRO A 39 6.78 -17.04 -16.05
N ASN A 40 6.68 -16.41 -14.88
CA ASN A 40 7.55 -16.67 -13.74
C ASN A 40 6.88 -16.28 -12.41
N LYS A 41 7.51 -16.61 -11.28
CA LYS A 41 6.97 -16.33 -9.94
C LYS A 41 6.88 -14.82 -9.64
N GLU A 42 7.80 -14.02 -10.18
CA GLU A 42 7.78 -12.56 -10.07
C GLU A 42 6.51 -11.98 -10.70
N SER A 43 6.10 -12.43 -11.90
CA SER A 43 4.91 -11.95 -12.59
C SER A 43 3.62 -12.19 -11.79
N ILE A 44 3.61 -13.19 -10.91
CA ILE A 44 2.50 -13.44 -9.98
C ILE A 44 2.47 -12.39 -8.87
N ILE A 45 3.61 -12.05 -8.28
CA ILE A 45 3.70 -10.97 -7.28
C ILE A 45 3.34 -9.63 -7.92
N VAL A 46 3.83 -9.35 -9.12
CA VAL A 46 3.43 -8.15 -9.89
C VAL A 46 1.92 -8.12 -10.08
N GLY A 47 1.30 -9.24 -10.46
CA GLY A 47 -0.15 -9.34 -10.59
C GLY A 47 -0.89 -9.07 -9.28
N LEU A 48 -0.40 -9.59 -8.15
CA LEU A 48 -0.96 -9.33 -6.82
C LEU A 48 -0.86 -7.85 -6.41
N ILE A 49 0.28 -7.22 -6.68
CA ILE A 49 0.51 -5.79 -6.41
C ILE A 49 -0.44 -4.95 -7.26
N ASN A 50 -0.59 -5.26 -8.54
CA ASN A 50 -1.45 -4.53 -9.45
C ASN A 50 -2.93 -4.69 -9.10
N GLU A 51 -3.39 -5.89 -8.70
CA GLU A 51 -4.76 -6.12 -8.24
C GLU A 51 -5.06 -5.28 -6.97
N ALA A 52 -4.12 -5.25 -6.01
CA ALA A 52 -4.26 -4.41 -4.83
C ALA A 52 -4.23 -2.91 -5.17
N LEU A 53 -3.36 -2.51 -6.09
CA LEU A 53 -3.25 -1.13 -6.57
C LEU A 53 -4.55 -0.64 -7.20
N GLU A 54 -5.16 -1.44 -8.07
CA GLU A 54 -6.45 -1.11 -8.70
C GLU A 54 -7.58 -0.95 -7.69
N ILE A 55 -7.60 -1.79 -6.65
CA ILE A 55 -8.58 -1.68 -5.55
C ILE A 55 -8.36 -0.37 -4.78
N ASN A 56 -7.11 -0.08 -4.41
CA ASN A 56 -6.77 1.11 -3.63
C ASN A 56 -7.09 2.40 -4.39
N ILE A 57 -6.81 2.45 -5.70
CA ILE A 57 -7.19 3.57 -6.56
C ILE A 57 -8.70 3.78 -6.51
N LYS A 58 -9.50 2.73 -6.78
CA LYS A 58 -10.97 2.82 -6.79
C LYS A 58 -11.56 3.25 -5.45
N GLU A 59 -11.03 2.75 -4.34
CA GLU A 59 -11.50 3.16 -3.00
C GLU A 59 -11.10 4.61 -2.68
N THR A 60 -9.95 5.06 -3.17
CA THR A 60 -9.48 6.44 -2.97
C THR A 60 -10.27 7.43 -3.84
N GLU A 61 -10.61 7.07 -5.07
CA GLU A 61 -11.43 7.89 -5.98
C GLU A 61 -12.77 8.30 -5.32
N LYS A 62 -13.34 7.43 -4.47
CA LYS A 62 -14.56 7.74 -3.70
C LYS A 62 -14.36 8.88 -2.71
N LEU A 63 -13.16 9.05 -2.15
CA LEU A 63 -12.87 10.09 -1.15
C LEU A 63 -12.95 11.50 -1.73
N PHE A 64 -12.82 11.66 -3.05
CA PHE A 64 -12.93 12.97 -3.71
C PHE A 64 -14.38 13.47 -3.81
N THR A 65 -15.37 12.58 -3.77
CA THR A 65 -16.79 12.93 -3.86
C THR A 65 -17.49 12.92 -2.50
N GLU A 66 -16.88 12.34 -1.48
CA GLU A 66 -17.41 12.32 -0.12
C GLU A 66 -17.18 13.66 0.60
N GLU A 67 -18.23 14.19 1.25
CA GLU A 67 -18.15 15.35 2.15
C GLU A 67 -17.53 14.96 3.50
N LEU A 68 -16.20 14.81 3.50
CA LEU A 68 -15.40 14.51 4.69
C LEU A 68 -14.45 15.67 4.99
N THR A 69 -14.21 15.92 6.28
CA THR A 69 -13.09 16.77 6.72
C THR A 69 -11.76 16.21 6.22
N PHE A 70 -10.78 17.06 5.92
CA PHE A 70 -9.43 16.65 5.52
C PHE A 70 -8.81 15.56 6.43
N PHE A 71 -8.92 15.70 7.76
CA PHE A 71 -8.46 14.67 8.71
C PHE A 71 -9.05 13.28 8.43
N LYS A 72 -10.36 13.21 8.15
CA LYS A 72 -11.05 11.96 7.82
C LYS A 72 -10.62 11.44 6.44
N LYS A 73 -10.42 12.32 5.45
CA LYS A 73 -9.90 11.93 4.13
C LYS A 73 -8.51 11.29 4.26
N LEU A 74 -7.58 11.92 4.98
CA LEU A 74 -6.26 11.34 5.26
C LEU A 74 -6.36 10.01 6.02
N THR A 75 -7.19 9.95 7.08
CA THR A 75 -7.37 8.71 7.85
C THR A 75 -7.85 7.56 6.96
N ARG A 76 -8.84 7.80 6.10
CA ARG A 76 -9.36 6.80 5.16
C ARG A 76 -8.34 6.42 4.10
N PHE A 77 -7.61 7.40 3.56
CA PHE A 77 -6.54 7.16 2.60
C PHE A 77 -5.46 6.24 3.19
N PHE A 78 -4.89 6.57 4.35
CA PHE A 78 -3.89 5.72 4.99
C PHE A 78 -4.46 4.36 5.43
N ASP A 79 -5.75 4.28 5.75
CA ASP A 79 -6.40 2.99 6.05
C ASP A 79 -6.40 2.07 4.81
N ILE A 80 -6.83 2.58 3.66
CA ILE A 80 -6.85 1.86 2.37
C ILE A 80 -5.46 1.39 1.98
N TRP A 81 -4.47 2.27 2.04
CA TRP A 81 -3.16 2.02 1.44
C TRP A 81 -2.14 1.37 2.37
N ILE A 82 -2.28 1.56 3.69
CA ILE A 82 -1.28 1.14 4.68
C ILE A 82 -1.87 0.18 5.71
N ILE A 83 -2.94 0.58 6.41
CA ILE A 83 -3.44 -0.17 7.56
C ILE A 83 -4.12 -1.47 7.15
N GLN A 84 -5.11 -1.44 6.26
CA GLN A 84 -5.83 -2.65 5.84
C GLN A 84 -4.91 -3.68 5.17
N PRO A 85 -4.01 -3.30 4.23
CA PRO A 85 -3.09 -4.26 3.64
C PRO A 85 -2.14 -4.86 4.68
N ALA A 86 -1.60 -4.05 5.60
CA ALA A 86 -0.71 -4.54 6.66
C ALA A 86 -1.44 -5.47 7.64
N ALA A 87 -2.66 -5.11 8.06
CA ALA A 87 -3.46 -5.91 8.99
C ALA A 87 -3.68 -7.35 8.50
N SER A 88 -3.80 -7.53 7.17
CA SER A 88 -4.03 -8.85 6.58
C SER A 88 -2.83 -9.80 6.64
N VAL A 89 -1.61 -9.28 6.91
CA VAL A 89 -0.36 -10.05 6.80
C VAL A 89 0.61 -9.88 7.97
N ILE A 90 0.49 -8.84 8.79
CA ILE A 90 1.50 -8.46 9.79
C ILE A 90 1.66 -9.46 10.94
N ASP A 91 0.66 -10.30 11.20
CA ASP A 91 0.74 -11.35 12.23
C ASP A 91 1.32 -12.67 11.69
N LEU A 92 1.65 -12.73 10.41
CA LEU A 92 2.29 -13.88 9.77
C LEU A 92 3.76 -13.57 9.54
N ASP A 93 4.68 -14.43 9.99
CA ASP A 93 6.13 -14.24 9.73
C ASP A 93 6.43 -14.14 8.23
N THR A 94 5.79 -14.99 7.43
CA THR A 94 5.80 -14.98 5.97
C THR A 94 5.18 -13.70 5.39
N GLY A 95 4.16 -13.15 6.04
CA GLY A 95 3.55 -11.88 5.66
C GLY A 95 4.46 -10.68 5.94
N ARG A 96 5.16 -10.69 7.07
CA ARG A 96 6.19 -9.69 7.40
C ARG A 96 7.35 -9.69 6.41
N ASP A 97 7.76 -10.88 5.96
CA ASP A 97 8.75 -11.00 4.88
C ASP A 97 8.28 -10.28 3.61
N ILE A 98 7.03 -10.49 3.19
CA ILE A 98 6.46 -9.74 2.05
C ILE A 98 6.47 -8.24 2.31
N LEU A 99 5.96 -7.78 3.46
CA LEU A 99 5.91 -6.34 3.78
C LEU A 99 7.29 -5.67 3.73
N SER A 100 8.33 -6.40 4.14
CA SER A 100 9.69 -5.86 4.25
C SER A 100 10.51 -6.00 2.95
N ASN A 101 10.26 -7.06 2.19
CA ASN A 101 11.15 -7.48 1.09
C ASN A 101 10.48 -7.50 -0.29
N VAL A 102 9.20 -7.13 -0.42
CA VAL A 102 8.49 -7.15 -1.72
C VAL A 102 9.19 -6.34 -2.81
N SER A 103 9.90 -5.26 -2.46
CA SER A 103 10.71 -4.47 -3.40
C SER A 103 11.85 -5.29 -4.03
N SER A 104 12.42 -6.25 -3.30
CA SER A 104 13.43 -7.17 -3.86
C SER A 104 12.82 -8.20 -4.81
N TYR A 105 11.52 -8.48 -4.69
CA TYR A 105 10.81 -9.47 -5.49
C TYR A 105 10.21 -8.88 -6.77
N ALA A 106 9.74 -7.62 -6.72
CA ALA A 106 9.09 -6.93 -7.84
C ALA A 106 9.35 -5.41 -7.77
N PRO A 107 10.60 -4.94 -8.00
CA PRO A 107 11.00 -3.56 -7.73
C PRO A 107 10.16 -2.53 -8.51
N ALA A 108 10.01 -2.72 -9.82
CA ALA A 108 9.27 -1.78 -10.67
C ALA A 108 7.78 -1.68 -10.30
N ALA A 109 7.16 -2.80 -9.88
CA ALA A 109 5.76 -2.80 -9.45
C ALA A 109 5.58 -2.05 -8.12
N VAL A 110 6.52 -2.21 -7.19
CA VAL A 110 6.52 -1.50 -5.90
C VAL A 110 6.79 -0.01 -6.09
N GLU A 111 7.72 0.36 -6.97
CA GLU A 111 7.98 1.76 -7.34
C GLU A 111 6.74 2.41 -7.93
N ASN A 112 6.09 1.77 -8.90
CA ASN A 112 4.83 2.25 -9.47
C ASN A 112 3.73 2.39 -8.40
N HIS A 113 3.60 1.42 -7.49
CA HIS A 113 2.64 1.50 -6.38
C HIS A 113 2.88 2.74 -5.51
N TYR A 114 4.14 3.06 -5.19
CA TYR A 114 4.45 4.27 -4.41
C TYR A 114 4.24 5.56 -5.20
N GLN A 115 4.55 5.58 -6.50
CA GLN A 115 4.27 6.75 -7.34
C GLN A 115 2.78 7.05 -7.41
N VAL A 116 1.94 6.02 -7.58
CA VAL A 116 0.48 6.20 -7.60
C VAL A 116 -0.05 6.63 -6.24
N PHE A 117 0.42 6.02 -5.15
CA PHE A 117 0.10 6.46 -3.79
C PHE A 117 0.39 7.95 -3.60
N GLU A 118 1.59 8.40 -3.96
CA GLU A 118 2.03 9.77 -3.78
C GLU A 118 1.19 10.74 -4.61
N ASN A 119 0.92 10.41 -5.88
CA ASN A 119 0.08 11.21 -6.76
C ASN A 119 -1.34 11.38 -6.18
N MET A 120 -1.98 10.28 -5.76
CA MET A 120 -3.35 10.34 -5.22
C MET A 120 -3.40 11.09 -3.88
N LEU A 121 -2.37 10.95 -3.04
CA LEU A 121 -2.26 11.74 -1.82
C LEU A 121 -2.10 13.23 -2.13
N GLY A 122 -1.25 13.56 -3.12
CA GLY A 122 -1.06 14.92 -3.62
C GLY A 122 -2.37 15.53 -4.12
N ASP A 123 -3.17 14.78 -4.87
CA ASP A 123 -4.47 15.23 -5.34
C ASP A 123 -5.46 15.49 -4.19
N ILE A 124 -5.47 14.64 -3.14
CA ILE A 124 -6.30 14.89 -1.94
C ILE A 124 -5.83 16.17 -1.24
N ILE A 125 -4.52 16.35 -1.08
CA ILE A 125 -3.94 17.53 -0.43
C ILE A 125 -4.28 18.80 -1.22
N LYS A 126 -4.07 18.80 -2.54
CA LYS A 126 -4.36 19.94 -3.43
C LYS A 126 -5.83 20.39 -3.38
N ASN A 127 -6.76 19.45 -3.22
CA ASN A 127 -8.19 19.78 -3.16
C ASN A 127 -8.61 20.37 -1.80
N GLU A 128 -7.87 20.09 -0.73
CA GLU A 128 -8.26 20.43 0.64
C GLU A 128 -7.46 21.59 1.22
N LEU A 129 -6.26 21.84 0.70
CA LEU A 129 -5.32 22.82 1.22
C LEU A 129 -5.07 23.94 0.21
N VAL A 130 -4.94 25.16 0.72
CA VAL A 130 -4.41 26.29 -0.06
C VAL A 130 -2.89 26.13 -0.19
N ASP A 131 -2.30 26.68 -1.25
CA ASP A 131 -0.85 26.73 -1.41
C ASP A 131 -0.18 27.42 -0.21
N ASP A 132 0.94 26.88 0.23
CA ASP A 132 1.82 27.45 1.26
C ASP A 132 3.20 27.73 0.64
N GLU A 133 3.74 28.94 0.86
CA GLU A 133 5.03 29.34 0.29
C GLU A 133 6.22 28.51 0.81
N LYS A 134 6.09 27.85 1.97
CA LYS A 134 7.18 27.10 2.61
C LYS A 134 7.19 25.62 2.26
N ILE A 135 6.03 25.04 1.95
CA ILE A 135 5.89 23.62 1.63
C ILE A 135 4.82 23.44 0.57
N THR A 136 5.21 22.92 -0.59
CA THR A 136 4.24 22.66 -1.66
C THR A 136 3.39 21.43 -1.31
N HIS A 137 2.23 21.30 -1.97
CA HIS A 137 1.41 20.09 -1.81
C HIS A 137 2.16 18.82 -2.23
N ASP A 138 3.01 18.91 -3.25
CA ASP A 138 3.84 17.81 -3.72
C ASP A 138 4.92 17.44 -2.69
N ASP A 139 5.57 18.42 -2.06
CA ASP A 139 6.52 18.17 -0.97
C ASP A 139 5.84 17.47 0.21
N LEU A 140 4.63 17.91 0.59
CA LEU A 140 3.87 17.32 1.67
C LEU A 140 3.46 15.87 1.34
N ALA A 141 2.98 15.61 0.13
CA ALA A 141 2.65 14.27 -0.34
C ALA A 141 3.87 13.35 -0.32
N HIS A 142 5.01 13.84 -0.79
CA HIS A 142 6.27 13.10 -0.82
C HIS A 142 6.77 12.75 0.59
N ILE A 143 6.80 13.73 1.51
CA ILE A 143 7.21 13.53 2.90
C ILE A 143 6.31 12.50 3.60
N LEU A 144 4.99 12.61 3.41
CA LEU A 144 4.02 11.67 3.98
C LEU A 144 4.18 10.27 3.40
N THR A 145 4.48 10.17 2.11
CA THR A 145 4.76 8.90 1.42
C THR A 145 5.98 8.23 2.02
N ILE A 146 7.13 8.91 2.09
CA ILE A 146 8.36 8.36 2.68
C ILE A 146 8.16 7.99 4.15
N ALA A 147 7.53 8.87 4.94
CA ALA A 147 7.26 8.60 6.35
C ALA A 147 6.41 7.33 6.52
N SER A 148 5.35 7.18 5.73
CA SER A 148 4.47 5.99 5.79
C SER A 148 5.19 4.69 5.42
N GLN A 149 6.12 4.73 4.48
CA GLN A 149 6.96 3.58 4.12
C GLN A 149 7.84 3.15 5.30
N GLY A 150 8.50 4.09 5.96
CA GLY A 150 9.31 3.84 7.15
C GLY A 150 8.49 3.33 8.34
N LEU A 151 7.28 3.85 8.54
CA LEU A 151 6.36 3.35 9.56
C LEU A 151 5.93 1.91 9.28
N LYS A 152 5.58 1.60 8.03
CA LYS A 152 5.18 0.25 7.60
C LYS A 152 6.30 -0.76 7.79
N SER A 153 7.53 -0.43 7.40
CA SER A 153 8.68 -1.35 7.48
C SER A 153 9.17 -1.57 8.92
N SER A 154 8.96 -0.61 9.82
CA SER A 154 9.38 -0.70 11.23
C SER A 154 8.28 -1.20 12.19
N ALA A 155 7.06 -1.41 11.70
CA ALA A 155 5.91 -1.79 12.52
C ALA A 155 6.05 -3.18 13.14
N LYS A 156 5.80 -3.27 14.45
CA LYS A 156 5.84 -4.54 15.20
C LYS A 156 4.52 -5.29 15.21
N ASN A 157 3.41 -4.57 15.12
CA ASN A 157 2.04 -5.06 15.08
C ASN A 157 1.13 -3.97 14.49
N ILE A 158 -0.13 -4.33 14.25
CA ILE A 158 -1.07 -3.43 13.60
C ILE A 158 -1.43 -2.23 14.48
N GLU A 159 -1.56 -2.41 15.79
CA GLU A 159 -1.92 -1.34 16.73
C GLU A 159 -0.84 -0.26 16.78
N TYR A 160 0.44 -0.66 16.75
CA TYR A 160 1.56 0.25 16.67
C TYR A 160 1.54 1.04 15.36
N LEU A 161 1.34 0.36 14.22
CA LEU A 161 1.28 1.01 12.92
C LEU A 161 0.14 2.03 12.85
N GLN A 162 -1.06 1.66 13.31
CA GLN A 162 -2.21 2.56 13.42
C GLN A 162 -1.90 3.77 14.30
N LYS A 163 -1.28 3.56 15.47
CA LYS A 163 -0.88 4.65 16.37
C LYS A 163 0.10 5.62 15.68
N MET A 164 1.10 5.11 14.97
CA MET A 164 2.09 5.94 14.29
C MET A 164 1.50 6.69 13.09
N VAL A 165 0.67 6.05 12.28
CA VAL A 165 -0.05 6.69 11.17
C VAL A 165 -0.97 7.79 11.68
N ASN A 166 -1.73 7.55 12.76
CA ASN A 166 -2.57 8.58 13.38
C ASN A 166 -1.74 9.76 13.93
N GLY A 167 -0.56 9.47 14.48
CA GLY A 167 0.41 10.49 14.89
C GLY A 167 0.87 11.34 13.71
N LEU A 168 1.25 10.70 12.60
CA LEU A 168 1.67 11.37 11.36
C LEU A 168 0.57 12.31 10.83
N ILE A 169 -0.68 11.83 10.76
CA ILE A 169 -1.83 12.65 10.34
C ILE A 169 -2.04 13.82 11.30
N SER A 170 -1.96 13.57 12.62
CA SER A 170 -2.17 14.61 13.62
C SER A 170 -1.15 15.75 13.52
N ILE A 171 0.12 15.42 13.25
CA ILE A 171 1.19 16.41 13.03
C ILE A 171 0.84 17.34 11.87
N VAL A 172 0.38 16.78 10.73
CA VAL A 172 -0.02 17.58 9.56
C VAL A 172 -1.17 18.52 9.91
N ILE A 173 -2.24 17.99 10.52
CA ILE A 173 -3.41 18.81 10.89
C ILE A 173 -3.04 19.91 11.91
N MET A 174 -2.16 19.62 12.86
CA MET A 174 -1.68 20.62 13.81
C MET A 174 -0.84 21.72 13.16
N ALA A 175 0.08 21.35 12.26
CA ALA A 175 0.90 22.32 11.52
C ALA A 175 0.02 23.29 10.73
N MET A 176 -1.01 22.76 10.09
CA MET A 176 -1.99 23.54 9.34
C MET A 176 -2.84 24.48 10.18
N ASN A 177 -3.35 24.02 11.32
CA ASN A 177 -4.20 24.85 12.18
C ASN A 177 -3.44 26.03 12.81
N ASN A 178 -2.12 25.91 12.97
CA ASN A 178 -1.28 26.99 13.49
C ASN A 178 -1.00 28.07 12.43
N ASN A 179 -0.94 27.73 11.14
CA ASN A 179 -0.78 28.72 10.06
C ASN A 179 -2.03 29.60 9.88
N ASN A 180 -3.22 29.15 10.29
CA ASN A 180 -4.46 29.95 10.26
C ASN A 180 -4.62 30.93 11.45
N ARG A 181 -3.65 30.98 12.39
CA ARG A 181 -3.70 31.84 13.59
C ARG A 181 -2.64 32.95 13.62
N ALA A 182 -1.77 33.01 12.60
CA ALA A 182 -0.75 34.05 12.42
C ALA A 182 -1.22 35.06 11.36
#